data_AF-A0A821S7W4-F1
#
_entry.id   AF-A0A821S7W4-F1
#
_cell.length_a   1.000
_cell.length_b   1.000
_cell.length_c   1.000
_cell.angle_alpha   90.00
_cell.angle_beta   90.00
_cell.angle_gamma   90.00
#
_symmetry.space_group_name_H-M   'P 1'
#
loop_
_entity.id
_entity.type
_entity.pdbx_description
1 polymer ?
#
loop_
_entity_poly.entity_id
_entity_poly.type
_entity_poly.pdbx_seq_one_letter_code
_entity_poly.pdbx_strand_id
1 'polypeptide(L)'
;MTDEKISESATAATKSDKQHINIFSRGDLLYWNCEYEKAKNHFQMILISPAISLLDSARCYSSLGAVSTELKNYEEAINNYRKQLDLLIKLKIPNKTEGDIAKCLMSIGMVYFLQQDYAQAISYQKQALDTLAIVTLTHDLTSKIYRNIANLYAKTKEFDSALEYFQKALALNDRDLKDDGLTLGQIYADIGVMYYSKEDYKQALDYFTKAHATWLKSLRPSHLYVKSMENTIRTVESKLCMYNSL
;
A
#
# COMPACT_ATOMS: atom_id res chain seq x y z
N MET A 1 -48.02 -3.85 -13.97
CA MET A 1 -47.05 -2.80 -14.37
C MET A 1 -45.88 -2.68 -13.38
N THR A 2 -45.46 -3.76 -12.71
CA THR A 2 -44.48 -3.67 -11.61
C THR A 2 -43.27 -4.58 -11.74
N ASP A 3 -43.34 -5.69 -12.48
CA ASP A 3 -42.19 -6.62 -12.58
C ASP A 3 -41.23 -6.30 -13.74
N GLU A 4 -41.75 -5.76 -14.85
CA GLU A 4 -40.95 -5.43 -16.05
C GLU A 4 -40.00 -4.24 -15.81
N LYS A 5 -40.45 -3.24 -15.02
CA LYS A 5 -39.64 -2.08 -14.62
C LYS A 5 -38.47 -2.45 -13.70
N ILE A 6 -38.63 -3.48 -12.86
CA ILE A 6 -37.60 -3.93 -11.92
C ILE A 6 -36.54 -4.76 -12.68
N SER A 7 -36.94 -5.56 -13.68
CA SER A 7 -35.97 -6.29 -14.51
C SER A 7 -35.17 -5.37 -15.43
N GLU A 8 -35.77 -4.31 -15.97
CA GLU A 8 -35.07 -3.30 -16.77
C GLU A 8 -34.08 -2.48 -15.93
N SER A 9 -34.41 -2.11 -14.68
CA SER A 9 -33.46 -1.38 -13.82
C SER A 9 -32.27 -2.23 -13.39
N ALA A 10 -32.47 -3.52 -13.13
CA ALA A 10 -31.41 -4.46 -12.76
C ALA A 10 -30.47 -4.80 -13.94
N THR A 11 -31.02 -4.90 -15.16
CA THR A 11 -30.23 -5.11 -16.38
C THR A 11 -29.49 -3.85 -16.83
N ALA A 12 -30.04 -2.66 -16.60
CA ALA A 12 -29.34 -1.40 -16.85
C ALA A 12 -28.15 -1.19 -15.89
N ALA A 13 -28.32 -1.49 -14.59
CA ALA A 13 -27.25 -1.40 -13.60
C ALA A 13 -26.06 -2.33 -13.93
N THR A 14 -26.35 -3.58 -14.32
CA THR A 14 -25.29 -4.54 -14.69
C THR A 14 -24.60 -4.22 -16.02
N LYS A 15 -25.28 -3.53 -16.96
CA LYS A 15 -24.68 -3.04 -18.21
C LYS A 15 -23.81 -1.80 -17.98
N SER A 16 -24.27 -0.90 -17.10
CA SER A 16 -23.51 0.24 -16.59
C SER A 16 -22.24 -0.26 -15.89
N ASP A 17 -22.33 -1.18 -14.93
CA ASP A 17 -21.16 -1.72 -14.21
C ASP A 17 -20.14 -2.37 -15.15
N LYS A 18 -20.59 -3.12 -16.17
CA LYS A 18 -19.71 -3.71 -17.21
C LYS A 18 -19.08 -2.66 -18.13
N GLN A 19 -19.79 -1.58 -18.46
CA GLN A 19 -19.23 -0.45 -19.22
C GLN A 19 -18.24 0.35 -18.36
N HIS A 20 -18.53 0.57 -17.07
CA HIS A 20 -17.63 1.22 -16.12
C HIS A 20 -16.32 0.43 -15.98
N ILE A 21 -16.38 -0.89 -15.83
CA ILE A 21 -15.17 -1.74 -15.82
C ILE A 21 -14.37 -1.59 -17.12
N ASN A 22 -15.05 -1.56 -18.28
CA ASN A 22 -14.40 -1.46 -19.59
C ASN A 22 -13.71 -0.09 -19.82
N ILE A 23 -14.32 1.01 -19.39
CA ILE A 23 -13.81 2.37 -19.62
C ILE A 23 -12.48 2.61 -18.87
N PHE A 24 -12.35 2.15 -17.62
CA PHE A 24 -11.10 2.28 -16.87
C PHE A 24 -10.04 1.26 -17.31
N SER A 25 -10.44 0.06 -17.74
CA SER A 25 -9.53 -1.02 -18.15
C SER A 25 -8.51 -0.60 -19.22
N ARG A 26 -8.92 0.26 -20.17
CA ARG A 26 -8.00 0.77 -21.19
C ARG A 26 -6.93 1.69 -20.60
N GLY A 27 -7.32 2.61 -19.72
CA GLY A 27 -6.38 3.50 -19.03
C GLY A 27 -5.43 2.74 -18.12
N ASP A 28 -5.95 1.76 -17.38
CA ASP A 28 -5.16 0.90 -16.51
C ASP A 28 -4.18 0.05 -17.34
N LEU A 29 -4.60 -0.50 -18.48
CA LEU A 29 -3.70 -1.22 -19.38
C LEU A 29 -2.57 -0.34 -19.91
N LEU A 30 -2.88 0.90 -20.31
CA LEU A 30 -1.87 1.87 -20.73
C LEU A 30 -0.89 2.18 -19.59
N TYR A 31 -1.38 2.30 -18.36
CA TYR A 31 -0.54 2.46 -17.17
C TYR A 31 0.41 1.28 -16.97
N TRP A 32 -0.11 0.05 -17.00
CA TRP A 32 0.70 -1.17 -16.82
C TRP A 32 1.72 -1.39 -17.95
N ASN A 33 1.46 -0.87 -19.15
CA ASN A 33 2.39 -0.85 -20.27
C ASN A 33 3.41 0.30 -20.21
N CYS A 34 3.42 1.09 -19.13
CA CYS A 34 4.24 2.29 -18.96
C CYS A 34 3.96 3.39 -20.01
N GLU A 35 2.80 3.36 -20.67
CA GLU A 35 2.35 4.38 -21.62
C GLU A 35 1.66 5.54 -20.87
N TYR A 36 2.37 6.13 -19.91
CA TYR A 36 1.80 7.03 -18.90
C TYR A 36 1.12 8.27 -19.47
N GLU A 37 1.66 8.90 -20.52
CA GLU A 37 1.01 10.06 -21.15
C GLU A 37 -0.31 9.67 -21.85
N LYS A 38 -0.37 8.48 -22.44
CA LYS A 38 -1.62 7.99 -23.04
C LYS A 38 -2.64 7.64 -21.96
N ALA A 39 -2.19 7.04 -20.85
CA ALA A 39 -3.03 6.77 -19.70
C ALA A 39 -3.59 8.08 -19.11
N LYS A 40 -2.75 9.11 -18.97
CA LYS A 40 -3.13 10.46 -18.51
C LYS A 40 -4.25 11.04 -19.37
N ASN A 41 -4.04 11.09 -20.69
CA ASN A 41 -5.02 11.60 -21.64
C ASN A 41 -6.33 10.83 -21.57
N HIS A 42 -6.27 9.49 -21.45
CA HIS A 42 -7.44 8.64 -21.33
C HIS A 42 -8.25 8.95 -20.06
N PHE A 43 -7.62 9.06 -18.89
CA PHE A 43 -8.33 9.40 -17.66
C PHE A 43 -8.86 10.83 -17.66
N GLN A 44 -8.17 11.79 -18.27
CA GLN A 44 -8.69 13.15 -18.47
C GLN A 44 -9.93 13.16 -19.38
N MET A 45 -9.95 12.35 -20.44
CA MET A 45 -11.13 12.18 -21.29
C MET A 45 -12.33 11.60 -20.53
N ILE A 46 -12.11 10.64 -19.63
CA ILE A 46 -13.19 10.10 -18.79
C ILE A 46 -13.76 11.19 -17.88
N LEU A 47 -12.88 11.98 -17.26
CA LEU A 47 -13.25 13.01 -16.30
C LEU A 47 -14.12 14.14 -16.88
N ILE A 48 -13.96 14.46 -18.18
CA ILE A 48 -14.79 15.46 -18.87
C ILE A 48 -16.14 14.90 -19.34
N SER A 49 -16.40 13.60 -19.17
CA SER A 49 -17.66 12.98 -19.58
C SER A 49 -18.83 13.53 -18.76
N PRO A 50 -19.91 14.03 -19.38
CA PRO A 50 -21.02 14.70 -18.69
C PRO A 50 -21.83 13.77 -17.78
N ALA A 51 -21.65 12.45 -17.88
CA ALA A 51 -22.37 11.44 -17.08
C ALA A 51 -21.49 10.74 -16.03
N ILE A 52 -20.29 11.26 -15.73
CA ILE A 52 -19.40 10.63 -14.74
C ILE A 52 -19.95 10.75 -13.32
N SER A 53 -19.99 9.63 -12.58
CA SER A 53 -20.38 9.65 -11.18
C SER A 53 -19.30 10.31 -10.31
N LEU A 54 -19.65 10.78 -9.11
CA LEU A 54 -18.67 11.29 -8.14
C LEU A 54 -17.66 10.21 -7.74
N LEU A 55 -18.11 8.96 -7.62
CA LEU A 55 -17.24 7.82 -7.31
C LEU A 55 -16.25 7.54 -8.45
N ASP A 56 -16.72 7.55 -9.70
CA ASP A 56 -15.84 7.37 -10.86
C ASP A 56 -14.89 8.54 -11.05
N SER A 57 -15.32 9.77 -10.74
CA SER A 57 -14.46 10.95 -10.72
C SER A 57 -13.34 10.79 -9.68
N ALA A 58 -13.65 10.29 -8.48
CA ALA A 58 -12.65 10.00 -7.46
C ALA A 58 -11.64 8.93 -7.93
N ARG A 59 -12.12 7.89 -8.63
CA ARG A 59 -11.26 6.86 -9.25
C ARG A 59 -10.37 7.44 -10.35
N CYS A 60 -10.90 8.29 -11.24
CA CYS A 60 -10.11 9.01 -12.24
C CYS A 60 -8.99 9.84 -11.61
N TYR A 61 -9.30 10.60 -10.56
CA TYR A 61 -8.29 11.38 -9.85
C TYR A 61 -7.24 10.51 -9.15
N SER A 62 -7.63 9.34 -8.63
CA SER A 62 -6.67 8.35 -8.12
C SER A 62 -5.71 7.89 -9.22
N SER A 63 -6.23 7.51 -10.39
CA SER A 63 -5.40 7.04 -11.50
C SER A 63 -4.52 8.13 -12.08
N LEU A 64 -5.03 9.37 -12.20
CA LEU A 64 -4.24 10.54 -12.60
C LEU A 64 -3.15 10.86 -11.57
N GLY A 65 -3.44 10.72 -10.28
CA GLY A 65 -2.43 10.85 -9.22
C GLY A 65 -1.30 9.83 -9.38
N ALA A 66 -1.64 8.57 -9.65
CA ALA A 66 -0.66 7.51 -9.88
C ALA A 66 0.18 7.79 -11.14
N VAL A 67 -0.47 8.12 -12.26
CA VAL A 67 0.22 8.48 -13.52
C VAL A 67 1.15 9.67 -13.33
N SER A 68 0.71 10.74 -12.66
CA SER A 68 1.56 11.91 -12.38
C SER A 68 2.72 11.57 -11.45
N THR A 69 2.56 10.60 -10.54
CA THR A 69 3.64 10.12 -9.67
C THR A 69 4.73 9.41 -10.50
N GLU A 70 4.34 8.54 -11.42
CA GLU A 70 5.25 7.84 -12.34
C GLU A 70 6.00 8.82 -13.28
N LEU A 71 5.31 9.87 -13.73
CA LEU A 71 5.89 10.96 -14.51
C LEU A 71 6.77 11.91 -13.67
N LYS A 72 6.89 11.69 -12.36
CA LYS A 72 7.60 12.56 -11.39
C LYS A 72 7.04 13.98 -11.29
N ASN A 73 5.82 14.20 -11.77
CA ASN A 73 5.07 15.44 -11.60
C ASN A 73 4.37 15.44 -10.24
N TYR A 74 5.16 15.53 -9.18
CA TYR A 74 4.67 15.31 -7.81
C TYR A 74 3.63 16.33 -7.35
N GLU A 75 3.72 17.59 -7.78
CA GLU A 75 2.70 18.61 -7.47
C GLU A 75 1.35 18.25 -8.09
N GLU A 76 1.36 17.83 -9.36
CA GLU A 76 0.16 17.37 -10.06
C GLU A 76 -0.42 16.11 -9.39
N ALA A 77 0.45 15.18 -8.98
CA ALA A 77 0.04 13.97 -8.26
C ALA A 77 -0.68 14.31 -6.95
N ILE A 78 -0.09 15.17 -6.12
CA ILE A 78 -0.70 15.62 -4.85
C ILE A 78 -2.04 16.33 -5.12
N ASN A 79 -2.10 17.20 -6.14
CA ASN A 79 -3.34 17.89 -6.48
C ASN A 79 -4.45 16.94 -6.93
N ASN A 80 -4.12 15.90 -7.70
CA ASN A 80 -5.08 14.88 -8.10
C ASN A 80 -5.56 14.05 -6.91
N TYR A 81 -4.65 13.59 -6.04
CA TYR A 81 -5.05 12.88 -4.82
C TYR A 81 -5.89 13.76 -3.87
N ARG A 82 -5.59 15.06 -3.74
CA ARG A 82 -6.44 15.99 -2.96
C ARG A 82 -7.85 16.12 -3.54
N LYS A 83 -7.99 16.20 -4.87
CA LYS A 83 -9.31 16.18 -5.52
C LYS A 83 -10.06 14.87 -5.27
N GLN A 84 -9.37 13.73 -5.32
CA GLN A 84 -9.95 12.44 -4.93
C GLN A 84 -10.44 12.48 -3.48
N LEU A 85 -9.60 12.93 -2.55
CA LEU A 85 -9.92 13.02 -1.12
C LEU A 85 -11.16 13.89 -0.89
N ASP A 86 -11.25 15.06 -1.52
CA ASP A 86 -12.41 15.95 -1.43
C ASP A 86 -13.70 15.28 -1.92
N LEU A 87 -13.63 14.51 -3.01
CA LEU A 87 -14.78 13.77 -3.53
C LEU A 87 -15.20 12.64 -2.60
N LEU A 88 -14.25 11.89 -2.04
CA LEU A 88 -14.53 10.83 -1.07
C LEU A 88 -15.18 11.40 0.21
N ILE A 89 -14.69 12.54 0.70
CA ILE A 89 -15.28 13.25 1.83
C ILE A 89 -16.68 13.76 1.50
N LYS A 90 -16.94 14.22 0.26
CA LYS A 90 -18.29 14.65 -0.17
C LYS A 90 -19.28 13.48 -0.27
N LEU A 91 -18.81 12.31 -0.69
CA LEU A 91 -19.66 11.12 -0.81
C LEU A 91 -20.21 10.65 0.54
N LYS A 92 -19.46 10.85 1.65
CA LYS A 92 -19.88 10.54 3.04
C LYS A 92 -20.59 9.18 3.18
N ILE A 93 -20.10 8.13 2.54
CA ILE A 93 -20.73 6.81 2.65
C ILE A 93 -20.11 6.10 3.85
N PRO A 94 -20.82 6.01 5.00
CA PRO A 94 -20.22 5.50 6.22
C PRO A 94 -19.81 4.04 6.04
N ASN A 95 -18.67 3.67 6.62
CA ASN A 95 -18.04 2.35 6.53
C ASN A 95 -17.63 1.89 5.12
N LYS A 96 -17.71 2.76 4.11
CA LYS A 96 -17.27 2.44 2.73
C LYS A 96 -16.15 3.35 2.27
N THR A 97 -16.19 4.64 2.62
CA THR A 97 -15.20 5.61 2.14
C THR A 97 -13.94 5.69 3.01
N GLU A 98 -13.97 5.24 4.26
CA GLU A 98 -12.86 5.38 5.21
C GLU A 98 -11.61 4.62 4.72
N GLY A 99 -11.80 3.41 4.19
CA GLY A 99 -10.72 2.64 3.58
C GLY A 99 -10.12 3.31 2.34
N ASP A 100 -10.95 3.95 1.52
CA ASP A 100 -10.51 4.65 0.31
C ASP A 100 -9.84 6.00 0.64
N ILE A 101 -10.33 6.70 1.68
CA ILE A 101 -9.71 7.91 2.23
C ILE A 101 -8.33 7.56 2.78
N ALA A 102 -8.21 6.49 3.58
CA ALA A 102 -6.94 6.04 4.12
C ALA A 102 -5.95 5.68 3.00
N LYS A 103 -6.36 4.94 1.96
CA LYS A 103 -5.52 4.66 0.79
C LYS A 103 -5.10 5.93 0.05
N CYS A 104 -6.00 6.91 -0.10
CA CYS A 104 -5.68 8.19 -0.72
C CYS A 104 -4.60 8.95 0.06
N LEU A 105 -4.75 9.02 1.40
CA LEU A 105 -3.76 9.61 2.29
C LEU A 105 -2.41 8.87 2.23
N MET A 106 -2.43 7.54 2.16
CA MET A 106 -1.21 6.74 1.94
C MET A 106 -0.51 7.11 0.63
N SER A 107 -1.27 7.29 -0.46
CA SER A 107 -0.72 7.70 -1.76
C SER A 107 -0.09 9.08 -1.71
N ILE A 108 -0.73 10.05 -1.03
CA ILE A 108 -0.12 11.38 -0.80
C ILE A 108 1.17 11.24 -0.01
N GLY A 109 1.15 10.44 1.07
CA GLY A 109 2.35 10.15 1.86
C GLY A 109 3.47 9.50 1.04
N MET A 110 3.14 8.62 0.10
CA MET A 110 4.12 8.03 -0.83
C MET A 110 4.74 9.09 -1.76
N VAL A 111 3.96 10.05 -2.25
CA VAL A 111 4.51 11.13 -3.09
C VAL A 111 5.51 11.98 -2.28
N TYR A 112 5.19 12.33 -1.04
CA TYR A 112 6.14 13.03 -0.15
C TYR A 112 7.39 12.20 0.15
N PHE A 113 7.25 10.88 0.31
CA PHE A 113 8.38 9.97 0.44
C PHE A 113 9.31 10.02 -0.79
N LEU A 114 8.74 10.03 -2.00
CA LEU A 114 9.51 10.14 -3.25
C LEU A 114 10.21 11.50 -3.38
N GLN A 115 9.64 12.55 -2.78
CA GLN A 115 10.26 13.86 -2.62
C GLN A 115 11.30 13.93 -1.48
N GLN A 116 11.48 12.85 -0.72
CA GLN A 116 12.32 12.76 0.48
C GLN A 116 11.86 13.66 1.64
N ASP A 117 10.63 14.15 1.59
CA ASP A 117 9.98 14.82 2.73
C ASP A 117 9.35 13.77 3.65
N TYR A 118 10.21 13.12 4.43
CA TYR A 118 9.78 12.05 5.33
C TYR A 118 8.85 12.56 6.44
N ALA A 119 8.96 13.83 6.84
CA ALA A 119 8.09 14.41 7.87
C ALA A 119 6.64 14.51 7.39
N GLN A 120 6.42 15.05 6.18
CA GLN A 120 5.09 15.06 5.58
C GLN A 120 4.59 13.65 5.29
N ALA A 121 5.45 12.77 4.77
CA ALA A 121 5.07 11.38 4.53
C ALA A 121 4.55 10.69 5.82
N ILE A 122 5.25 10.84 6.95
CA ILE A 122 4.81 10.29 8.25
C ILE A 122 3.48 10.92 8.68
N SER A 123 3.31 12.24 8.51
CA SER A 123 2.08 12.94 8.86
C SER A 123 0.87 12.37 8.12
N TYR A 124 0.95 12.17 6.80
CA TYR A 124 -0.14 11.61 6.01
C TYR A 124 -0.43 10.14 6.35
N GLN A 125 0.60 9.34 6.64
CA GLN A 125 0.39 7.96 7.10
C GLN A 125 -0.31 7.91 8.46
N LYS A 126 0.00 8.83 9.40
CA LYS A 126 -0.71 8.93 10.68
C LYS A 126 -2.17 9.34 10.50
N GLN A 127 -2.45 10.32 9.63
CA GLN A 127 -3.84 10.69 9.29
C GLN A 127 -4.62 9.51 8.67
N ALA A 128 -3.95 8.65 7.89
CA ALA A 128 -4.56 7.43 7.36
C ALA A 128 -4.94 6.45 8.48
N LEU A 129 -4.10 6.29 9.52
CA LEU A 129 -4.44 5.49 10.70
C LEU A 129 -5.64 6.07 11.46
N ASP A 130 -5.66 7.38 11.68
CA ASP A 130 -6.75 8.06 12.41
C ASP A 130 -8.09 7.87 11.70
N THR A 131 -8.08 7.86 10.36
CA THR A 131 -9.27 7.56 9.54
C THR A 131 -9.79 6.13 9.78
N LEU A 132 -8.89 5.17 10.00
CA LEU A 132 -9.23 3.76 10.18
C LEU A 132 -9.52 3.37 11.63
N ALA A 133 -9.16 4.20 12.62
CA ALA A 133 -9.39 3.92 14.04
C ALA A 133 -10.88 3.69 14.39
N ILE A 134 -11.78 4.14 13.50
CA ILE A 134 -13.24 4.05 13.64
C ILE A 134 -13.78 2.72 13.06
N VAL A 135 -12.98 1.98 12.29
CA VAL A 135 -13.41 0.80 11.53
C VAL A 135 -12.68 -0.46 12.00
N THR A 136 -13.40 -1.41 12.57
CA THR A 136 -12.86 -2.67 13.14
C THR A 136 -12.42 -3.72 12.11
N LEU A 137 -12.64 -3.51 10.81
CA LEU A 137 -12.45 -4.53 9.76
C LEU A 137 -11.21 -4.30 8.86
N THR A 138 -10.33 -3.34 9.18
CA THR A 138 -9.22 -2.94 8.30
C THR A 138 -7.84 -3.36 8.80
N HIS A 139 -7.72 -4.55 9.40
CA HIS A 139 -6.44 -5.04 9.95
C HIS A 139 -5.30 -5.08 8.91
N ASP A 140 -5.54 -5.59 7.69
CA ASP A 140 -4.54 -5.60 6.61
C ASP A 140 -4.07 -4.19 6.21
N LEU A 141 -5.01 -3.25 6.03
CA LEU A 141 -4.67 -1.87 5.67
C LEU A 141 -3.91 -1.16 6.80
N THR A 142 -4.32 -1.39 8.05
CA THR A 142 -3.65 -0.82 9.23
C THR A 142 -2.24 -1.36 9.38
N SER A 143 -2.04 -2.67 9.17
CA SER A 143 -0.74 -3.33 9.11
C SER A 143 0.18 -2.69 8.06
N LYS A 144 -0.33 -2.47 6.84
CA LYS A 144 0.42 -1.81 5.76
C LYS A 144 0.83 -0.38 6.14
N ILE A 145 -0.06 0.39 6.77
CA ILE A 145 0.27 1.76 7.20
C ILE A 145 1.34 1.75 8.29
N TYR A 146 1.25 0.85 9.28
CA TYR A 146 2.30 0.70 10.30
C TYR A 146 3.66 0.37 9.68
N ARG A 147 3.72 -0.56 8.72
CA ARG A 147 4.96 -0.85 7.98
C ARG A 147 5.49 0.36 7.20
N ASN A 148 4.62 1.14 6.57
CA ASN A 148 5.05 2.36 5.86
C ASN A 148 5.66 3.38 6.83
N ILE A 149 5.03 3.61 7.99
CA ILE A 149 5.57 4.50 9.03
C ILE A 149 6.91 3.98 9.55
N ALA A 150 7.01 2.67 9.80
CA ALA A 150 8.26 2.06 10.23
C ALA A 150 9.39 2.27 9.21
N ASN A 151 9.12 2.04 7.93
CA ASN A 151 10.06 2.28 6.84
C ASN A 151 10.47 3.76 6.75
N LEU A 152 9.55 4.69 7.00
CA LEU A 152 9.85 6.12 7.03
C LEU A 152 10.82 6.47 8.18
N TYR A 153 10.58 5.96 9.38
CA TYR A 153 11.51 6.11 10.52
C TYR A 153 12.85 5.43 10.25
N ALA A 154 12.87 4.30 9.56
CA ALA A 154 14.12 3.65 9.15
C ALA A 154 14.94 4.53 8.19
N LYS A 155 14.30 5.30 7.31
CA LYS A 155 15.00 6.26 6.44
C LYS A 155 15.61 7.44 7.19
N THR A 156 14.99 7.87 8.29
CA THR A 156 15.54 8.89 9.18
C THR A 156 16.50 8.33 10.23
N LYS A 157 16.83 7.03 10.17
CA LYS A 157 17.67 6.28 11.12
C LYS A 157 17.11 6.23 12.55
N GLU A 158 15.83 6.50 12.72
CA GLU A 158 15.10 6.36 13.98
C GLU A 158 14.68 4.89 14.18
N PHE A 159 15.67 4.02 14.36
CA PHE A 159 15.45 2.56 14.34
C PHE A 159 14.53 2.06 15.45
N ASP A 160 14.53 2.70 16.62
CA ASP A 160 13.64 2.30 17.72
C ASP A 160 12.16 2.61 17.42
N SER A 161 11.90 3.80 16.87
CA SER A 161 10.57 4.16 16.34
C SER A 161 10.14 3.19 15.22
N ALA A 162 11.06 2.86 14.31
CA ALA A 162 10.79 1.90 13.25
C ALA A 162 10.40 0.51 13.80
N LEU A 163 11.16 0.00 14.78
CA LEU A 163 10.88 -1.28 15.44
C LEU A 163 9.53 -1.28 16.15
N GLU A 164 9.16 -0.20 16.85
CA GLU A 164 7.85 -0.09 17.49
C GLU A 164 6.69 -0.24 16.49
N TYR A 165 6.79 0.45 15.34
CA TYR A 165 5.76 0.37 14.30
C TYR A 165 5.76 -0.98 13.58
N PHE A 166 6.92 -1.60 13.35
CA PHE A 166 6.96 -2.97 12.82
C PHE A 166 6.34 -3.98 13.79
N GLN A 167 6.55 -3.84 15.11
CA GLN A 167 5.92 -4.69 16.12
C GLN A 167 4.39 -4.51 16.14
N LYS A 168 3.90 -3.26 15.99
CA LYS A 168 2.46 -3.00 15.82
C LYS A 168 1.88 -3.69 14.58
N ALA A 169 2.60 -3.65 13.45
CA ALA A 169 2.20 -4.40 12.26
C ALA A 169 2.21 -5.92 12.53
N LEU A 170 3.27 -6.44 13.14
CA LEU A 170 3.41 -7.86 13.46
C LEU A 170 2.22 -8.37 14.30
N ALA A 171 1.84 -7.63 15.35
CA ALA A 171 0.73 -8.00 16.24
C ALA A 171 -0.63 -8.08 15.55
N LEU A 172 -0.82 -7.38 14.41
CA LEU A 172 -2.04 -7.47 13.61
C LEU A 172 -2.05 -8.73 12.74
N ASN A 173 -0.92 -9.05 12.08
CA ASN A 173 -0.86 -10.19 11.16
C ASN A 173 -0.74 -11.53 11.90
N ASP A 174 -0.17 -11.56 13.11
CA ASP A 174 -0.10 -12.77 13.94
C ASP A 174 -1.50 -13.24 14.41
N ARG A 175 -2.49 -12.33 14.41
CA ARG A 175 -3.89 -12.63 14.77
C ARG A 175 -4.75 -13.04 13.57
N ASP A 176 -4.34 -12.68 12.35
CA ASP A 176 -5.10 -12.93 11.14
C ASP A 176 -4.67 -14.25 10.48
N LEU A 177 -5.44 -15.32 10.75
CA LEU A 177 -5.28 -16.67 10.16
C LEU A 177 -5.45 -16.73 8.63
N LYS A 178 -5.65 -15.58 7.97
CA LYS A 178 -5.76 -15.43 6.51
C LYS A 178 -4.51 -14.85 5.86
N ASP A 179 -3.50 -14.42 6.63
CA ASP A 179 -2.25 -13.96 6.04
C ASP A 179 -1.59 -15.14 5.30
N ASP A 180 -1.20 -14.91 4.05
CA ASP A 180 -0.56 -15.90 3.19
C ASP A 180 0.89 -16.17 3.61
N GLY A 181 1.34 -15.62 4.74
CA GLY A 181 2.69 -15.70 5.27
C GLY A 181 3.69 -14.84 4.51
N LEU A 182 3.31 -14.23 3.38
CA LEU A 182 4.20 -13.31 2.66
C LEU A 182 4.38 -12.02 3.43
N THR A 183 3.27 -11.42 3.88
CA THR A 183 3.29 -10.15 4.61
C THR A 183 4.00 -10.32 5.95
N LEU A 184 3.64 -11.34 6.73
CA LEU A 184 4.32 -11.69 7.97
C LEU A 184 5.83 -11.92 7.78
N GLY A 185 6.22 -12.70 6.78
CA GLY A 185 7.63 -12.95 6.49
C GLY A 185 8.40 -11.67 6.13
N GLN A 186 7.75 -10.74 5.40
CA GLN A 186 8.34 -9.45 5.08
C GLN A 186 8.49 -8.56 6.32
N ILE A 187 7.52 -8.55 7.24
CA ILE A 187 7.65 -7.80 8.50
C ILE A 187 8.83 -8.33 9.32
N TYR A 188 8.98 -9.64 9.44
CA TYR A 188 10.15 -10.23 10.11
C TYR A 188 11.46 -9.84 9.43
N ALA A 189 11.52 -9.85 8.10
CA ALA A 189 12.70 -9.42 7.37
C ALA A 189 13.01 -7.93 7.63
N ASP A 190 12.01 -7.06 7.60
CA ASP A 190 12.16 -5.62 7.84
C ASP A 190 12.70 -5.36 9.26
N ILE A 191 12.18 -6.08 10.27
CA ILE A 191 12.70 -6.03 11.66
C ILE A 191 14.16 -6.52 11.72
N GLY A 192 14.49 -7.61 11.02
CA GLY A 192 15.85 -8.13 10.92
C GLY A 192 16.83 -7.09 10.36
N VAL A 193 16.41 -6.33 9.33
CA VAL A 193 17.20 -5.22 8.76
C VAL A 193 17.41 -4.10 9.79
N MET A 194 16.43 -3.80 10.64
CA MET A 194 16.60 -2.79 11.70
C MET A 194 17.65 -3.22 12.71
N TYR A 195 17.60 -4.46 13.21
CA TYR A 195 18.61 -4.97 14.15
C TYR A 195 19.98 -5.08 13.50
N TYR A 196 20.05 -5.50 12.24
CA TYR A 196 21.31 -5.51 11.49
C TYR A 196 21.91 -4.11 11.37
N SER A 197 21.08 -3.09 11.15
CA SER A 197 21.50 -1.69 11.07
C SER A 197 21.94 -1.13 12.42
N LYS A 198 21.45 -1.70 13.52
CA LYS A 198 21.90 -1.43 14.89
C LYS A 198 23.11 -2.29 15.31
N GLU A 199 23.67 -3.08 14.39
CA GLU A 199 24.76 -4.03 14.62
C GLU A 199 24.44 -5.14 15.65
N ASP A 200 23.17 -5.33 15.99
CA ASP A 200 22.71 -6.47 16.78
C ASP A 200 22.48 -7.66 15.85
N TYR A 201 23.60 -8.29 15.44
CA TYR A 201 23.58 -9.42 14.50
C TYR A 201 22.85 -10.63 15.05
N LYS A 202 22.77 -10.79 16.39
CA LYS A 202 22.07 -11.90 17.03
C LYS A 202 20.56 -11.76 16.85
N GLN A 203 20.00 -10.60 17.15
CA GLN A 203 18.57 -10.34 16.92
C GLN A 203 18.26 -10.33 15.42
N ALA A 204 19.13 -9.73 14.60
CA ALA A 204 18.95 -9.75 13.15
C ALA A 204 18.81 -11.18 12.61
N LEU A 205 19.70 -12.09 13.03
CA LEU A 205 19.67 -13.48 12.62
C LEU A 205 18.39 -14.21 13.05
N ASP A 206 17.92 -13.99 14.28
CA ASP A 206 16.66 -14.57 14.78
C ASP A 206 15.46 -14.15 13.89
N TYR A 207 15.35 -12.85 13.60
CA TYR A 207 14.28 -12.32 12.76
C TYR A 207 14.38 -12.75 11.30
N PHE A 208 15.57 -12.79 10.71
CA PHE A 208 15.76 -13.33 9.36
C PHE A 208 15.41 -14.82 9.26
N THR A 209 15.73 -15.60 10.29
CA THR A 209 15.35 -17.02 10.37
C THR A 209 13.84 -17.18 10.47
N LYS A 210 13.15 -16.35 11.26
CA LYS A 210 11.68 -16.32 11.32
C LYS A 210 11.06 -15.95 9.98
N ALA A 211 11.62 -14.98 9.27
CA ALA A 211 11.18 -14.60 7.93
C ALA A 211 11.31 -15.77 6.94
N HIS A 212 12.48 -16.42 6.89
CA HIS A 212 12.75 -17.57 6.03
C HIS A 212 11.79 -18.73 6.33
N ALA A 213 11.62 -19.08 7.60
CA ALA A 213 10.71 -20.16 8.01
C ALA A 213 9.25 -19.85 7.66
N THR A 214 8.83 -18.59 7.77
CA THR A 214 7.47 -18.16 7.39
C THR A 214 7.28 -18.30 5.88
N TRP A 215 8.22 -17.80 5.08
CA TRP A 215 8.13 -17.93 3.63
C TRP A 215 8.23 -19.37 3.14
N LEU A 216 9.01 -20.25 3.78
CA LEU A 216 9.07 -21.67 3.42
C LEU A 216 7.74 -22.42 3.63
N LYS A 217 6.90 -21.98 4.57
CA LYS A 217 5.57 -22.57 4.76
C LYS A 217 4.61 -22.21 3.63
N SER A 218 4.77 -21.04 3.04
CA SER A 218 3.86 -20.48 2.05
C SER A 218 4.36 -20.59 0.61
N LEU A 219 5.67 -20.67 0.41
CA LEU A 219 6.34 -20.59 -0.89
C LEU A 219 7.19 -21.81 -1.16
N ARG A 220 7.43 -22.07 -2.46
CA ARG A 220 8.40 -23.09 -2.88
C ARG A 220 9.82 -22.65 -2.50
N PRO A 221 10.73 -23.57 -2.17
CA PRO A 221 12.13 -23.25 -1.86
C PRO A 221 12.87 -22.51 -2.98
N SER A 222 12.44 -22.68 -4.24
CA SER A 222 13.01 -21.98 -5.38
C SER A 222 12.58 -20.50 -5.49
N HIS A 223 11.64 -20.04 -4.67
CA HIS A 223 11.14 -18.68 -4.69
C HIS A 223 12.23 -17.67 -4.33
N LEU A 224 12.23 -16.52 -4.99
CA LEU A 224 13.28 -15.50 -4.87
C LEU A 224 13.46 -15.03 -3.42
N TYR A 225 12.37 -14.78 -2.69
CA TYR A 225 12.44 -14.36 -1.28
C TYR A 225 13.13 -15.39 -0.39
N VAL A 226 12.83 -16.69 -0.56
CA VAL A 226 13.45 -17.76 0.22
C VAL A 226 14.96 -17.81 -0.06
N LYS A 227 15.35 -17.86 -1.33
CA LYS A 227 16.77 -17.88 -1.74
C LYS A 227 17.54 -16.63 -1.30
N SER A 228 16.93 -15.46 -1.45
CA SER A 228 17.55 -14.20 -1.02
C SER A 228 17.79 -14.21 0.49
N MET A 229 16.82 -14.71 1.27
CA MET A 229 16.93 -14.76 2.72
C MET A 229 18.01 -15.74 3.19
N GLU A 230 18.19 -16.89 2.51
CA GLU A 230 19.29 -17.82 2.82
C GLU A 230 20.66 -17.15 2.66
N ASN A 231 20.83 -16.33 1.62
CA ASN A 231 22.07 -15.57 1.43
C ASN A 231 22.25 -14.52 2.53
N THR A 232 21.19 -13.78 2.86
CA THR A 232 21.21 -12.79 3.96
C THR A 232 21.58 -13.43 5.28
N ILE A 233 20.96 -14.56 5.64
CA ILE A 233 21.27 -15.33 6.86
C ILE A 233 22.76 -15.70 6.89
N ARG A 234 23.30 -16.28 5.81
CA ARG A 234 24.72 -16.65 5.72
C ARG A 234 25.65 -15.44 5.91
N THR A 235 25.30 -14.28 5.33
CA THR A 235 26.07 -13.04 5.50
C THR A 235 26.06 -12.57 6.96
N VAL A 236 24.91 -12.63 7.62
CA VAL A 236 24.77 -12.22 9.03
C VAL A 236 25.51 -13.18 9.97
N GLU A 237 25.45 -14.49 9.72
CA GLU A 237 26.21 -15.50 10.46
C GLU A 237 27.72 -15.26 10.38
N SER A 238 28.23 -14.95 9.18
CA SER A 238 29.64 -14.61 8.98
C SER A 238 30.05 -13.38 9.78
N LYS A 239 29.22 -12.33 9.77
CA LYS A 239 29.46 -11.12 10.58
C LYS A 239 29.40 -11.38 12.08
N LEU A 240 28.43 -12.17 12.54
CA LEU A 240 28.30 -12.54 13.95
C LEU A 240 29.53 -13.33 14.43
N CYS A 241 30.05 -14.24 13.59
CA CYS A 241 31.28 -14.97 13.87
C CYS A 241 32.49 -14.03 14.02
N MET A 242 32.66 -13.08 13.09
CA MET A 242 33.72 -12.07 13.18
C MET A 242 33.58 -11.20 14.44
N TYR A 243 32.36 -10.76 14.75
CA TYR A 243 32.07 -9.92 15.91
C TYR A 243 32.39 -10.63 17.24
N ASN A 244 32.07 -11.92 17.35
CA ASN A 244 32.35 -12.73 18.54
C ASN A 244 33.83 -13.16 18.66
N SER A 245 34.65 -12.92 17.62
CA SER A 245 36.07 -13.26 17.60
C SER A 245 36.99 -12.08 17.95
N LEU A 246 36.42 -10.89 18.19
CA LEU A 246 37.09 -9.67 18.67
C LEU A 246 36.97 -9.56 20.20
#